data_AF-A0A914PJ98-F1
#
_entry.id   AF-A0A914PJ98-F1
#
_cell.length_a   1.000
_cell.length_b   1.000
_cell.length_c   1.000
_cell.angle_alpha   90.00
_cell.angle_beta   90.00
_cell.angle_gamma   90.00
#
_symmetry.space_group_name_H-M   'P 1'
#
loop_
_entity.id
_entity.type
_entity.pdbx_description
1 polymer ?
#
loop_
_entity_poly.entity_id
_entity_poly.type
_entity_poly.pdbx_seq_one_letter_code
_entity_poly.pdbx_strand_id
1 'polypeptide(L)'
;MDAKQTLYDFTMQRFEIFKSQDPKIGDFDVTFEINGKKLFANKFILRSVSSTFDTMLSDRWSKPNESIKIEGYCFDDFKEFLMFLYSGECTLTEDNIAAMIDIAEFFVVKIF
;
A
#
# COMPACT_ATOMS: atom_id res chain seq x y z
N MET A 1 -3.99 12.26 -26.19
CA MET A 1 -3.58 11.19 -25.26
C MET A 1 -4.82 10.39 -24.91
N ASP A 2 -4.77 9.07 -24.98
CA ASP A 2 -5.88 8.22 -24.52
C ASP A 2 -5.96 8.24 -22.99
N ALA A 3 -7.19 8.26 -22.45
CA ALA A 3 -7.42 8.35 -21.00
C ALA A 3 -6.87 7.11 -20.26
N LYS A 4 -6.90 5.93 -20.90
CA LYS A 4 -6.34 4.70 -20.30
C LYS A 4 -4.82 4.74 -20.22
N GLN A 5 -4.14 5.19 -21.28
CA GLN A 5 -2.68 5.33 -21.28
C GLN A 5 -2.22 6.33 -20.20
N THR A 6 -2.92 7.46 -20.10
CA THR A 6 -2.64 8.49 -19.10
C THR A 6 -2.73 7.91 -17.68
N LEU A 7 -3.78 7.13 -17.39
CA LEU A 7 -3.97 6.51 -16.08
C LEU A 7 -2.87 5.48 -15.75
N TYR A 8 -2.45 4.69 -16.74
CA TYR A 8 -1.35 3.73 -16.58
C TYR A 8 -0.03 4.45 -16.28
N ASP A 9 0.29 5.50 -17.02
CA ASP A 9 1.52 6.29 -16.82
C ASP A 9 1.55 6.91 -15.41
N PHE A 10 0.42 7.44 -14.93
CA PHE A 10 0.29 7.94 -13.56
C PHE A 10 0.47 6.85 -12.51
N THR A 11 -0.08 5.65 -12.75
CA THR A 11 0.03 4.50 -11.84
C THR A 11 1.47 4.02 -11.74
N MET A 12 2.16 3.89 -12.88
CA MET A 12 3.56 3.50 -12.94
C MET A 12 4.49 4.55 -12.30
N GLN A 13 4.21 5.84 -12.49
CA GLN A 13 4.96 6.90 -11.81
C GLN A 13 4.82 6.80 -10.28
N ARG A 14 3.61 6.55 -9.77
CA ARG A 14 3.35 6.36 -8.32
C ARG A 14 4.06 5.12 -7.78
N PHE A 15 4.09 4.06 -8.57
CA PHE A 15 4.81 2.84 -8.23
C PHE A 15 6.32 3.06 -8.07
N GLU A 16 6.95 3.77 -9.01
CA GLU A 16 8.38 4.10 -8.92
C GLU A 16 8.68 5.04 -7.74
N ILE A 17 7.79 6.00 -7.47
CA ILE A 17 7.88 6.84 -6.28
C ILE A 17 7.79 5.99 -5.01
N PHE A 18 6.82 5.08 -4.92
CA PHE A 18 6.67 4.19 -3.76
C PHE A 18 7.90 3.28 -3.57
N LYS A 19 8.51 2.75 -4.64
CA LYS A 19 9.75 1.97 -4.54
C LYS A 19 10.91 2.76 -3.93
N SER A 20 11.00 4.06 -4.19
CA SER A 20 12.09 4.89 -3.67
C SER A 20 12.10 4.96 -2.15
N GLN A 21 10.92 4.82 -1.51
CA GLN A 21 10.71 5.01 -0.06
C GLN A 21 11.37 6.28 0.50
N ASP A 22 11.64 7.28 -0.36
CA ASP A 22 12.17 8.57 0.05
C ASP A 22 10.99 9.48 0.37
N PRO A 23 10.81 9.88 1.64
CA PRO A 23 9.68 10.71 2.06
C PRO A 23 9.64 12.09 1.38
N LYS A 24 10.71 12.52 0.70
CA LYS A 24 10.75 13.77 -0.07
C LYS A 24 10.39 13.61 -1.54
N ILE A 25 10.38 12.37 -2.06
CA ILE A 25 10.19 12.08 -3.49
C ILE A 25 8.71 11.82 -3.83
N GLY A 26 7.82 11.74 -2.84
CA GLY A 26 6.38 11.55 -3.06
C GLY A 26 5.49 12.20 -2.00
N ASP A 27 4.25 12.53 -2.37
CA ASP A 27 3.20 13.06 -1.49
C ASP A 27 2.66 11.97 -0.52
N PHE A 28 3.55 11.31 0.22
CA PHE A 28 3.16 10.32 1.22
C PHE A 28 2.46 10.99 2.39
N ASP A 29 1.22 10.61 2.64
CA ASP A 29 0.35 11.16 3.68
C ASP A 29 -0.03 10.11 4.75
N VAL A 30 0.52 8.90 4.64
CA VAL A 30 0.44 7.84 5.65
C VAL A 30 1.78 7.11 5.80
N THR A 31 2.10 6.71 7.03
CA THR A 31 3.27 5.88 7.34
C THR A 31 2.82 4.65 8.12
N PHE A 32 3.24 3.47 7.67
CA PHE A 32 3.07 2.22 8.40
C PHE A 32 4.36 1.86 9.13
N GLU A 33 4.24 1.35 10.36
CA GLU A 33 5.35 0.89 11.17
C GLU A 33 5.21 -0.61 11.43
N ILE A 34 6.19 -1.40 10.98
CA ILE A 34 6.19 -2.85 11.04
C ILE A 34 7.54 -3.30 11.60
N ASN A 35 7.54 -3.94 12.77
CA ASN A 35 8.75 -4.40 13.46
C ASN A 35 9.84 -3.31 13.56
N GLY A 36 9.43 -2.06 13.84
CA GLY A 36 10.32 -0.90 13.97
C GLY A 36 10.82 -0.29 12.65
N LYS A 37 10.45 -0.86 11.50
CA LYS A 37 10.72 -0.29 10.17
C LYS A 37 9.52 0.51 9.66
N LYS A 38 9.76 1.51 8.82
CA LYS A 38 8.72 2.40 8.27
C LYS A 38 8.49 2.15 6.77
N LEU A 39 7.23 2.19 6.37
CA LEU A 39 6.79 2.26 4.97
C LEU A 39 5.97 3.52 4.75
N PHE A 40 6.32 4.30 3.74
CA PHE A 40 5.60 5.51 3.36
C PHE A 40 4.65 5.20 2.20
N ALA A 41 3.38 5.61 2.30
CA ALA A 41 2.35 5.32 1.31
C ALA A 41 1.36 6.49 1.16
N ASN A 42 0.40 6.35 0.23
CA ASN A 42 -0.60 7.37 -0.09
C ASN A 42 -2.01 6.87 0.23
N LYS A 43 -2.72 7.56 1.14
CA LYS A 43 -4.10 7.26 1.54
C LYS A 43 -5.02 7.18 0.33
N PHE A 44 -4.92 8.13 -0.60
CA PHE A 44 -5.80 8.16 -1.78
C PHE A 44 -5.80 6.84 -2.56
N ILE A 45 -4.63 6.28 -2.83
CA ILE A 45 -4.48 5.03 -3.58
C ILE A 45 -5.05 3.88 -2.76
N LEU A 46 -4.60 3.73 -1.51
CA LEU A 46 -5.00 2.63 -0.63
C LEU A 46 -6.52 2.58 -0.40
N ARG A 47 -7.14 3.73 -0.14
CA ARG A 47 -8.59 3.86 0.05
C ARG A 47 -9.39 3.54 -1.21
N SER A 48 -8.81 3.79 -2.40
CA SER A 48 -9.49 3.51 -3.68
C SER A 48 -9.57 2.01 -4.01
N VAL A 49 -8.65 1.20 -3.48
CA VAL A 49 -8.52 -0.24 -3.82
C VAL A 49 -8.88 -1.20 -2.68
N SER A 50 -8.94 -0.70 -1.43
CA SER A 50 -9.27 -1.50 -0.25
C SER A 50 -10.32 -0.81 0.62
N SER A 51 -11.40 -1.53 0.91
CA SER A 51 -12.46 -1.05 1.81
C SER A 51 -12.01 -0.94 3.26
N THR A 52 -11.10 -1.83 3.69
CA THR A 52 -10.44 -1.77 4.99
C THR A 52 -9.62 -0.50 5.11
N PHE A 53 -8.80 -0.17 4.09
CA PHE A 53 -8.05 1.09 4.10
C PHE A 53 -8.94 2.32 3.99
N ASP A 54 -10.05 2.29 3.24
CA ASP A 54 -11.02 3.41 3.22
C ASP A 54 -11.58 3.71 4.60
N THR A 55 -11.92 2.66 5.35
CA THR A 55 -12.42 2.79 6.72
C THR A 55 -11.29 3.26 7.67
N MET A 56 -10.14 2.58 7.65
CA MET A 56 -9.00 2.79 8.54
C MET A 56 -8.36 4.18 8.38
N LEU A 57 -8.27 4.68 7.14
CA LEU A 57 -7.58 5.92 6.79
C LEU A 57 -8.53 7.11 6.63
N SER A 58 -9.81 6.94 6.96
CA SER A 58 -10.76 8.04 7.05
C SER A 58 -10.39 9.00 8.18
N ASP A 59 -10.74 10.29 8.04
CA ASP A 59 -10.35 11.38 8.94
C ASP A 59 -10.73 11.18 10.41
N ARG A 60 -11.53 10.15 10.73
CA ARG A 60 -11.93 9.79 12.10
C ARG A 60 -10.86 8.98 12.86
N TRP A 61 -9.94 8.30 12.18
CA TRP A 61 -9.07 7.29 12.82
C TRP A 61 -7.59 7.63 12.83
N SER A 62 -7.08 8.45 11.90
CA SER A 62 -5.67 8.82 11.86
C SER A 62 -5.45 10.24 12.38
N LYS A 63 -4.67 10.41 13.46
CA LYS A 63 -4.14 11.72 13.81
C LYS A 63 -3.10 12.15 12.76
N PRO A 64 -2.97 13.45 12.46
CA PRO A 64 -1.87 13.95 11.64
C PRO A 64 -0.52 13.49 12.20
N ASN A 65 0.34 12.92 11.36
CA ASN A 65 1.71 12.48 11.66
C ASN A 65 1.87 11.24 12.57
N GLU A 66 0.80 10.51 12.88
CA GLU A 66 0.90 9.25 13.63
C GLU A 66 1.15 8.08 12.68
N SER A 67 2.18 7.27 12.96
CA SER A 67 2.42 6.02 12.23
C SER A 67 1.37 4.98 12.61
N ILE A 68 0.88 4.25 11.62
CA ILE A 68 -0.02 3.13 11.83
C ILE A 68 0.82 1.88 12.08
N LYS A 69 0.71 1.31 13.29
CA LYS A 69 1.39 0.06 13.61
C LYS A 69 0.69 -1.12 12.94
N ILE A 70 1.46 -1.93 12.25
CA ILE A 70 1.01 -3.21 11.70
C ILE A 70 1.72 -4.31 12.49
N GLU A 71 0.92 -5.14 13.15
CA GLU A 71 1.37 -6.28 13.94
C GLU A 71 0.97 -7.58 13.23
N GLY A 72 1.69 -8.67 13.49
CA GLY A 72 1.38 -9.99 12.93
C GLY A 72 1.98 -10.28 11.55
N TYR A 73 2.44 -9.25 10.83
CA TYR A 73 3.06 -9.41 9.50
C TYR A 73 4.53 -9.01 9.49
N CYS A 74 5.31 -9.63 8.60
CA CYS A 74 6.68 -9.20 8.34
C CYS A 74 6.71 -7.98 7.41
N PHE A 75 7.79 -7.22 7.49
CA PHE A 75 7.93 -5.98 6.72
C PHE A 75 7.91 -6.22 5.21
N ASP A 76 8.58 -7.28 4.75
CA ASP A 76 8.75 -7.55 3.32
C ASP A 76 7.44 -8.04 2.68
N ASP A 77 6.68 -8.91 3.37
CA ASP A 77 5.35 -9.35 2.89
C ASP A 77 4.36 -8.19 2.83
N PHE A 78 4.32 -7.35 3.87
CA PHE A 78 3.44 -6.18 3.87
C PHE A 78 3.85 -5.16 2.80
N LYS A 79 5.15 -5.00 2.55
CA LYS A 79 5.65 -4.16 1.46
C LYS A 79 5.22 -4.72 0.11
N GLU A 80 5.36 -6.02 -0.13
CA GLU A 80 4.95 -6.67 -1.38
C GLU A 80 3.44 -6.56 -1.60
N PHE A 81 2.65 -6.68 -0.53
CA PHE A 81 1.21 -6.41 -0.57
C PHE A 81 0.90 -4.96 -0.96
N LEU A 82 1.57 -3.97 -0.38
CA LEU A 82 1.39 -2.58 -0.80
C LEU A 82 1.83 -2.38 -2.26
N MET A 83 2.91 -3.01 -2.70
CA MET A 83 3.32 -2.99 -4.11
C MET A 83 2.20 -3.49 -5.03
N PHE A 84 1.58 -4.62 -4.69
CA PHE A 84 0.43 -5.16 -5.40
C PHE A 84 -0.72 -4.16 -5.51
N LEU A 85 -1.04 -3.43 -4.44
CA LEU A 85 -2.09 -2.41 -4.48
C LEU A 85 -1.77 -1.23 -5.41
N TYR A 86 -0.49 -0.97 -5.67
CA TYR A 86 -0.04 0.11 -6.55
C TYR A 86 0.11 -0.33 -8.02
N SER A 87 0.65 -1.52 -8.28
CA SER A 87 0.93 -2.00 -9.64
C SER A 87 -0.12 -2.97 -10.19
N GLY A 88 -0.90 -3.62 -9.32
CA GLY A 88 -1.70 -4.80 -9.68
C GLY A 88 -0.87 -6.09 -9.81
N GLU A 89 0.43 -6.04 -9.50
CA GLU A 89 1.37 -7.16 -9.65
C GLU A 89 2.12 -7.43 -8.34
N CYS A 90 2.33 -8.70 -8.01
CA CYS A 90 3.24 -9.13 -6.94
C CYS A 90 4.03 -10.38 -7.34
N THR A 91 5.13 -10.59 -6.64
CA THR A 91 5.94 -11.79 -6.72
C THR A 91 5.53 -12.75 -5.60
N LEU A 92 4.89 -13.86 -5.97
CA LEU A 92 4.57 -14.94 -5.03
C LEU A 92 5.68 -16.00 -5.03
N THR A 93 6.11 -16.39 -3.84
CA THR A 93 7.07 -17.47 -3.56
C THR A 93 6.44 -18.49 -2.64
N GLU A 94 7.05 -19.68 -2.51
CA GLU A 94 6.60 -20.69 -1.54
C GLU A 94 6.59 -20.15 -0.10
N ASP A 95 7.50 -19.22 0.21
CA ASP A 95 7.66 -18.65 1.55
C ASP A 95 6.62 -17.55 1.85
N ASN A 96 6.24 -16.72 0.86
CA ASN A 96 5.38 -15.55 1.11
C ASN A 96 3.90 -15.79 0.77
N ILE A 97 3.56 -16.81 -0.01
CA ILE A 97 2.20 -16.96 -0.56
C ILE A 97 1.14 -17.06 0.53
N ALA A 98 1.42 -17.78 1.62
CA ALA A 98 0.49 -17.90 2.74
C ALA A 98 0.24 -16.56 3.42
N ALA A 99 1.31 -15.79 3.67
CA ALA A 99 1.20 -14.45 4.26
C ALA A 99 0.47 -13.48 3.32
N MET A 100 0.75 -13.53 2.01
CA MET A 100 0.11 -12.67 1.02
C MET A 100 -1.40 -12.91 0.92
N ILE A 101 -1.85 -14.17 0.99
CA ILE A 101 -3.28 -14.51 1.03
C ILE A 101 -3.92 -13.97 2.31
N ASP A 102 -3.31 -14.22 3.47
CA ASP A 102 -3.82 -13.77 4.77
C ASP A 102 -3.95 -12.24 4.83
N ILE A 103 -2.93 -11.50 4.37
CA ILE A 103 -2.95 -10.05 4.28
C ILE A 103 -4.06 -9.56 3.34
N ALA A 104 -4.20 -10.18 2.16
CA ALA A 104 -5.20 -9.77 1.17
C ALA A 104 -6.64 -10.00 1.66
N GLU A 105 -6.88 -11.10 2.39
CA GLU A 105 -8.16 -11.37 3.03
C GLU A 105 -8.46 -10.35 4.14
N PHE A 106 -7.47 -10.05 4.99
CA PHE A 106 -7.62 -9.09 6.08
C PHE A 106 -7.95 -7.67 5.60
N PHE A 107 -7.25 -7.20 4.55
CA PHE A 107 -7.45 -5.86 3.99
C PHE A 107 -8.58 -5.78 2.94
N VAL A 108 -9.33 -6.86 2.72
CA VAL A 108 -10.50 -6.96 1.83
C VAL A 108 -10.27 -6.18 0.53
N VAL A 109 -9.33 -6.68 -0.28
CA VAL A 109 -9.03 -6.09 -1.58
C VAL A 109 -10.19 -6.34 -2.54
N LYS A 110 -10.68 -5.28 -3.19
CA LYS A 110 -11.64 -5.43 -4.29
C LYS A 110 -10.87 -5.89 -5.53
N ILE A 111 -10.93 -7.19 -5.83
CA ILE A 111 -10.49 -7.71 -7.13
C ILE A 111 -11.57 -7.28 -8.15
N PHE A 112 -11.19 -6.43 -9.11
CA PHE A 112 -12.07 -5.93 -10.16
C PHE A 112 -12.37 -6.98 -11.23
#